data_AF-A0A533RPZ2-F1
#
_entry.id   AF-A0A533RPZ2-F1
#
_cell.length_a   1.000
_cell.length_b   1.000
_cell.length_c   1.000
_cell.angle_alpha   90.00
_cell.angle_beta   90.00
_cell.angle_gamma   90.00
#
_symmetry.space_group_name_H-M   'P 1'
#
loop_
_entity.id
_entity.type
_entity.pdbx_description
1 polymer ?
#
loop_
_entity_poly.entity_id
_entity_poly.type
_entity_poly.pdbx_seq_one_letter_code
_entity_poly.pdbx_strand_id
1 'polypeptide(L)' 'MAVTDLAKRIEQLLEPLAEENGFELVAVEQSGGRRTPVIRVLLDREDGVDLEAICEANRWVG' A
#
# COMPACT_ATOMS: atom_id res chain seq x y z
N MET A 1 16.03 -9.24 -8.24
CA MET A 1 14.73 -8.77 -8.78
C MET A 1 14.81 -7.28 -8.88
N ALA A 2 14.61 -6.69 -10.06
CA ALA A 2 14.45 -5.25 -10.14
C ALA A 2 13.09 -4.93 -9.52
N VAL A 3 13.08 -4.20 -8.39
CA VAL A 3 11.89 -3.46 -7.97
C VAL A 3 11.49 -2.63 -9.18
N THR A 4 10.34 -2.93 -9.74
CA THR A 4 9.79 -2.21 -10.88
C THR A 4 9.58 -0.75 -10.47
N ASP A 5 9.93 0.20 -11.34
CA ASP A 5 9.79 1.66 -11.12
C ASP A 5 8.40 2.03 -10.57
N LEU A 6 7.35 1.31 -10.99
CA LEU A 6 5.99 1.50 -10.50
C LEU A 6 5.80 1.22 -9.00
N ALA A 7 6.30 0.09 -8.48
CA ALA A 7 6.13 -0.25 -7.06
C ALA A 7 6.81 0.78 -6.17
N LYS A 8 8.05 1.16 -6.51
CA LYS A 8 8.81 2.18 -5.79
C LYS A 8 8.15 3.56 -5.84
N ARG A 9 7.58 3.94 -7.00
CA ARG A 9 6.82 5.19 -7.12
C ARG A 9 5.56 5.17 -6.26
N ILE A 10 4.83 4.06 -6.24
CA ILE A 10 3.63 3.92 -5.42
C ILE A 10 4.00 3.96 -3.94
N GLU A 11 5.05 3.26 -3.53
CA GLU A 11 5.58 3.31 -2.16
C GLU A 11 5.83 4.74 -1.70
N GLN A 12 6.58 5.53 -2.49
CA GLN A 12 6.86 6.93 -2.19
C GLN A 12 5.61 7.83 -2.11
N LEU A 13 4.54 7.49 -2.84
CA LEU A 13 3.29 8.25 -2.81
C LEU A 13 2.40 7.84 -1.63
N LEU A 14 2.39 6.55 -1.29
CA LEU A 14 1.55 6.01 -0.24
C LEU A 14 2.14 6.18 1.16
N GLU A 15 3.46 6.25 1.31
CA GLU A 15 4.12 6.40 2.61
C GLU A 15 3.58 7.61 3.41
N PRO A 16 3.55 8.84 2.88
CA PRO A 16 2.97 9.97 3.62
C PRO A 16 1.46 9.85 3.82
N LEU A 17 0.72 9.25 2.88
CA LEU A 17 -0.73 9.05 3.01
C LEU A 17 -1.07 8.03 4.10
N ALA A 18 -0.26 6.98 4.25
CA ALA A 18 -0.41 6.00 5.31
C ALA A 18 -0.26 6.69 6.67
N GLU A 19 0.84 7.46 6.86
CA GLU A 19 1.08 8.21 8.10
C GLU A 19 -0.07 9.19 8.42
N GLU A 20 -0.51 9.97 7.43
CA GLU A 20 -1.63 10.93 7.59
C GLU A 20 -2.95 10.26 8.00
N ASN A 21 -3.15 9.00 7.60
CA ASN A 21 -4.34 8.21 7.92
C ASN A 21 -4.13 7.27 9.13
N GLY A 22 -3.00 7.36 9.82
CA GLY A 22 -2.72 6.56 11.03
C GLY A 22 -2.35 5.10 10.75
N PHE A 23 -1.76 4.82 9.59
CA PHE A 23 -1.24 3.52 9.19
C PHE A 23 0.28 3.57 8.98
N GLU A 24 0.94 2.42 9.10
CA GLU A 24 2.31 2.20 8.67
C GLU A 24 2.31 1.50 7.31
N LEU A 25 3.06 2.04 6.33
CA LEU A 25 3.28 1.35 5.07
C LEU A 25 4.39 0.31 5.24
N VAL A 26 4.02 -0.97 5.27
CA VAL A 26 4.98 -2.08 5.47
C VAL A 26 5.69 -2.42 4.17
N ALA A 27 4.95 -2.51 3.06
CA ALA A 27 5.52 -2.85 1.75
C ALA A 27 4.56 -2.52 0.60
N VAL A 28 5.15 -2.26 -0.58
CA VAL A 28 4.45 -2.26 -1.86
C VAL A 28 5.07 -3.31 -2.78
N GLU A 29 4.27 -4.28 -3.20
CA GLU A 29 4.70 -5.33 -4.10
C GLU A 29 4.01 -5.20 -5.46
N GLN A 30 4.77 -5.39 -6.55
CA GLN A 30 4.19 -5.60 -7.86
C GLN A 30 4.28 -7.08 -8.24
N SER A 31 3.14 -7.64 -8.62
CA SER A 31 3.02 -8.97 -9.21
C SER A 31 2.22 -8.92 -10.52
N GLY A 32 2.12 -10.06 -11.22
CA GLY A 32 1.42 -10.14 -12.51
C GLY A 32 2.26 -9.70 -13.71
N GLY A 33 1.65 -9.77 -14.90
CA GLY A 33 2.30 -9.45 -16.16
C GLY A 33 2.28 -7.95 -16.50
N ARG A 34 3.10 -7.53 -17.47
CA ARG A 34 3.20 -6.12 -17.89
C ARG A 34 1.87 -5.47 -18.30
N ARG A 35 0.91 -6.24 -18.81
CA ARG A 35 -0.42 -5.75 -19.24
C ARG A 35 -1.48 -5.77 -18.14
N THR A 36 -1.25 -6.53 -17.08
CA THR A 36 -2.18 -6.73 -15.97
C THR A 36 -1.38 -6.78 -14.66
N PRO A 37 -0.76 -5.65 -14.27
CA PRO A 37 -0.03 -5.58 -13.01
C PRO A 37 -1.01 -5.64 -11.84
N VAL A 38 -0.62 -6.33 -10.78
CA VAL A 38 -1.31 -6.33 -9.50
C VAL A 38 -0.38 -5.69 -8.49
N ILE A 39 -0.82 -4.60 -7.88
CA ILE A 39 -0.11 -3.94 -6.78
C ILE A 39 -0.70 -4.42 -5.47
N ARG A 40 0.14 -4.94 -4.58
CA ARG A 40 -0.24 -5.21 -3.19
C ARG A 40 0.36 -4.15 -2.30
N VAL A 41 -0.49 -3.55 -1.48
CA VAL A 41 -0.11 -2.58 -0.46
C VAL A 41 -0.32 -3.29 0.88
N LEU A 42 0.75 -3.42 1.65
CA LEU A 42 0.72 -4.01 2.99
C LEU A 42 0.74 -2.86 3.99
N LEU A 43 -0.29 -2.77 4.81
CA LEU A 43 -0.45 -1.74 5.83
C LEU A 43 -0.52 -2.39 7.20
N ASP A 44 0.05 -1.71 8.19
CA ASP A 44 -0.10 -2.05 9.59
C ASP A 44 -0.67 -0.87 10.38
N ARG A 45 -1.09 -1.14 11.62
CA ARG A 45 -1.58 -0.15 12.57
C ARG A 45 -1.17 -0.59 13.98
N GLU A 46 -0.71 0.36 14.80
CA GLU A 46 -0.20 0.08 16.15
C GLU A 46 -1.21 -0.70 17.02
N ASP A 47 -2.49 -0.36 16.96
CA ASP A 47 -3.57 -1.02 17.71
C ASP A 47 -4.14 -2.28 17.02
N GLY A 48 -3.55 -2.70 15.91
CA GLY A 48 -4.03 -3.78 15.05
C GLY A 48 -4.98 -3.32 13.95
N VAL A 49 -5.25 -4.24 13.01
CA VAL A 49 -6.06 -3.99 11.81
C VAL A 49 -7.41 -4.71 11.93
N ASP A 50 -8.46 -3.96 12.24
CA ASP A 50 -9.85 -4.43 12.25
C ASP A 50 -10.57 -4.15 10.91
N LEU A 51 -11.85 -4.49 10.84
CA LEU A 51 -12.64 -4.33 9.60
C LEU A 51 -12.87 -2.85 9.26
N GLU A 52 -13.07 -2.00 10.26
CA GLU A 52 -13.14 -0.55 10.07
C GLU A 52 -11.85 -0.05 9.43
N ALA A 53 -10.69 -0.35 10.01
CA ALA A 53 -9.37 0.05 9.51
C ALA A 53 -9.16 -0.35 8.05
N ILE A 54 -9.55 -1.58 7.67
CA ILE A 54 -9.50 -2.03 6.27
C ILE A 54 -10.38 -1.15 5.38
N CYS A 55 -11.60 -0.82 5.82
CA CYS A 55 -12.49 0.05 5.05
C CYS A 55 -11.94 1.48 4.94
N GLU A 56 -11.30 2.00 5.99
CA GLU A 56 -10.69 3.32 5.96
C GLU A 56 -9.52 3.40 4.99
N ALA A 57 -8.64 2.39 5.02
CA ALA A 57 -7.51 2.27 4.10
C ALA A 57 -7.96 2.28 2.63
N ASN A 58 -9.01 1.54 2.30
CA ASN A 58 -9.52 1.46 0.92
C ASN A 58 -10.06 2.80 0.38
N ARG A 59 -10.35 3.79 1.23
CA ARG A 59 -10.85 5.11 0.77
C ARG A 59 -9.76 5.99 0.15
N TRP A 60 -8.49 5.75 0.48
CA TRP A 60 -7.37 6.57 0.01
C TRP A 60 -6.31 5.78 -0.75
N VAL A 61 -6.23 4.46 -0.56
CA VAL A 61 -5.34 3.58 -1.33
C VAL A 61 -5.82 3.43 -2.79
N GLY A 62 -7.16 3.44 -3.00
CA GLY A 62 -7.81 3.09 -4.28
C GLY A 62 -8.57 4.23 -4.94
#